data_AF-A0A9W9WR54-F1
#
_entry.id   AF-A0A9W9WR54-F1
#
_cell.length_a   1.000
_cell.length_b   1.000
_cell.length_c   1.000
_cell.angle_alpha   90.00
_cell.angle_beta   90.00
_cell.angle_gamma   90.00
#
_symmetry.space_group_name_H-M   'P 1'
#
loop_
_entity.id
_entity.type
_entity.pdbx_description
1 polymer ?
#
loop_
_entity_poly.entity_id
_entity_poly.type
_entity_poly.pdbx_seq_one_letter_code
_entity_poly.pdbx_strand_id
1 'polypeptide(L)'
;MPTLYERCGDTALAFIGSFPGSVPEAIIAYRAKNCLHRIRSGSLSSGPMTNTEYRAWVKSLMPVMRNFQLHLQEGHLPIIDATQRKVTLYLRSTSDTDFGNYSNESIWILSLDDTGRKVNDIVEFTDSEYTSNWIPKLMEAAVLKGTNMVSQGNY
;
A
#
# COMPACT_ATOMS: atom_id res chain seq x y z
N MET A 1 29.47 0.10 -7.30
CA MET A 1 28.44 0.23 -6.24
C MET A 1 27.27 0.99 -6.83
N PRO A 2 26.00 0.59 -6.57
CA PRO A 2 24.84 1.30 -7.11
C PRO A 2 24.79 2.74 -6.60
N THR A 3 24.32 3.66 -7.42
CA THR A 3 24.02 5.06 -7.06
C THR A 3 22.81 5.16 -6.13
N LEU A 4 22.58 6.34 -5.54
CA LEU A 4 21.38 6.56 -4.70
C LEU A 4 20.09 6.46 -5.53
N TYR A 5 20.14 6.92 -6.78
CA TYR A 5 19.03 6.80 -7.73
C TYR A 5 18.63 5.33 -7.93
N GLU A 6 19.60 4.47 -8.25
CA GLU A 6 19.38 3.03 -8.45
C GLU A 6 18.85 2.36 -7.18
N ARG A 7 19.49 2.61 -6.02
CA ARG A 7 19.03 2.00 -4.74
C ARG A 7 17.60 2.37 -4.39
N CYS A 8 17.22 3.64 -4.59
CA CYS A 8 15.86 4.09 -4.32
C CYS A 8 14.84 3.43 -5.24
N GLY A 9 15.13 3.38 -6.55
CA GLY A 9 14.29 2.70 -7.53
C GLY A 9 14.13 1.20 -7.23
N ASP A 10 15.25 0.51 -7.01
CA ASP A 10 15.27 -0.93 -6.70
C ASP A 10 14.48 -1.26 -5.43
N THR A 11 14.66 -0.47 -4.37
CA THR A 11 13.94 -0.66 -3.11
C THR A 11 12.44 -0.40 -3.27
N ALA A 12 12.04 0.62 -4.02
CA ALA A 12 10.64 0.93 -4.27
C ALA A 12 9.96 -0.19 -5.07
N LEU A 13 10.60 -0.69 -6.12
CA LEU A 13 10.09 -1.80 -6.93
C LEU A 13 10.04 -3.12 -6.15
N ALA A 14 11.07 -3.41 -5.36
CA ALA A 14 11.08 -4.58 -4.49
C ALA A 14 9.98 -4.51 -3.41
N PHE A 15 9.73 -3.32 -2.86
CA PHE A 15 8.66 -3.09 -1.90
C PHE A 15 7.28 -3.38 -2.49
N ILE A 16 6.92 -2.79 -3.63
CA ILE A 16 5.62 -3.09 -4.27
C ILE A 16 5.54 -4.55 -4.76
N GLY A 17 6.67 -5.12 -5.20
CA GLY A 17 6.79 -6.53 -5.59
C GLY A 17 6.60 -7.52 -4.44
N SER A 18 6.67 -7.05 -3.19
CA SER A 18 6.39 -7.85 -1.99
C SER A 18 4.93 -7.90 -1.58
N PHE A 19 4.00 -7.33 -2.37
CA PHE A 19 2.56 -7.45 -2.11
C PHE A 19 1.96 -8.71 -2.72
N PRO A 20 2.20 -9.04 -4.01
CA PRO A 20 1.75 -10.29 -4.61
C PRO A 20 2.14 -11.54 -3.81
N GLY A 21 1.16 -12.36 -3.44
CA GLY A 21 1.36 -13.68 -2.82
C GLY A 21 2.06 -13.67 -1.46
N SER A 22 2.18 -12.49 -0.83
CA SER A 22 3.05 -12.29 0.31
C SER A 22 2.29 -12.18 1.62
N VAL A 23 2.93 -12.63 2.70
CA VAL A 23 2.44 -12.42 4.06
C VAL A 23 2.77 -10.99 4.53
N PRO A 24 2.00 -10.41 5.45
CA PRO A 24 2.21 -9.05 5.95
C PRO A 24 3.64 -8.74 6.40
N GLU A 25 4.38 -9.75 6.88
CA GLU A 25 5.77 -9.65 7.31
C GLU A 25 6.72 -9.31 6.15
N ALA A 26 6.46 -9.82 4.93
CA ALA A 26 7.25 -9.50 3.75
C ALA A 26 7.07 -8.03 3.34
N ILE A 27 5.85 -7.50 3.45
CA ILE A 27 5.55 -6.09 3.16
C ILE A 27 6.27 -5.16 4.15
N ILE A 28 6.24 -5.49 5.44
CA ILE A 28 6.91 -4.68 6.47
C ILE A 28 8.44 -4.75 6.37
N ALA A 29 9.02 -5.79 5.76
CA ALA A 29 10.47 -5.98 5.70
C ALA A 29 11.22 -4.83 5.01
N TYR A 30 10.59 -4.13 4.05
CA TYR A 30 11.19 -2.99 3.36
C TYR A 30 10.99 -1.65 4.07
N ARG A 31 10.15 -1.62 5.10
CA ARG A 31 9.85 -0.41 5.87
C ARG A 31 10.88 -0.21 6.97
N ALA A 32 11.27 1.04 7.22
CA ALA A 32 12.04 1.41 8.39
C ALA A 32 11.22 1.16 9.66
N LYS A 33 11.89 1.01 10.80
CA LYS A 33 11.25 0.65 12.09
C LYS A 33 10.09 1.60 12.46
N ASN A 34 10.26 2.89 12.21
CA ASN A 34 9.32 3.97 12.51
C ASN A 34 8.52 4.43 11.28
N CYS A 35 8.41 3.61 10.24
CA CYS A 35 7.70 3.98 9.03
C CYS A 35 6.22 4.24 9.30
N LEU A 36 5.68 5.29 8.66
CA LEU A 36 4.27 5.65 8.70
C LEU A 36 3.64 5.47 7.31
N HIS A 37 2.36 5.07 7.30
CA HIS A 37 1.52 5.02 6.08
C HIS A 37 0.34 5.97 6.25
N ARG A 38 0.08 6.81 5.25
CA ARG A 38 -0.99 7.80 5.28
C ARG A 38 -1.78 7.79 3.99
N ILE A 39 -3.11 7.64 4.07
CA ILE A 39 -3.99 7.94 2.94
C ILE A 39 -4.32 9.43 2.96
N ARG A 40 -4.17 10.08 1.80
CA ARG A 40 -4.30 11.53 1.63
C ARG A 40 -5.19 11.90 0.45
N SER A 41 -6.33 11.24 0.29
CA SER A 41 -7.43 11.78 -0.53
C SER A 41 -8.32 12.67 0.33
N GLY A 42 -8.84 13.76 -0.23
CA GLY A 42 -9.58 14.77 0.54
C GLY A 42 -10.80 14.23 1.30
N SER A 43 -11.40 13.14 0.83
CA SER A 43 -12.56 12.46 1.41
C SER A 43 -12.24 11.18 2.19
N LEU A 44 -11.02 10.62 2.09
CA LEU A 44 -10.59 9.42 2.84
C LEU A 44 -9.28 9.65 3.58
N SER A 45 -9.24 10.71 4.38
CA SER A 45 -8.07 10.99 5.19
C SER A 45 -7.97 9.97 6.34
N SER A 46 -7.02 9.05 6.24
CA SER A 46 -6.67 8.19 7.37
C SER A 46 -5.64 8.87 8.27
N GLY A 47 -5.68 8.55 9.56
CA GLY A 47 -4.55 8.82 10.46
C GLY A 47 -3.28 8.09 9.97
N PRO A 48 -2.08 8.53 10.39
CA PRO A 48 -0.86 7.79 10.10
C PRO A 48 -0.89 6.42 10.78
N MET A 49 -0.66 5.35 10.01
CA MET A 49 -0.50 3.99 10.53
C MET A 49 0.96 3.63 10.69
N THR A 50 1.33 3.15 11.87
CA THR A 50 2.61 2.48 12.14
C THR A 50 2.70 1.14 11.43
N ASN A 51 3.89 0.53 11.39
CA ASN A 51 4.07 -0.83 10.88
C ASN A 51 3.18 -1.86 11.59
N THR A 52 2.94 -1.72 12.90
CA THR A 52 2.09 -2.64 13.67
C THR A 52 0.63 -2.52 13.24
N GLU A 53 0.12 -1.30 13.15
CA GLU A 53 -1.26 -1.03 12.73
C GLU A 53 -1.47 -1.43 11.28
N TYR A 54 -0.55 -1.08 10.39
CA TYR A 54 -0.63 -1.46 8.98
C TYR A 54 -0.61 -2.98 8.79
N ARG A 55 0.26 -3.69 9.52
CA ARG A 55 0.28 -5.17 9.50
C ARG A 55 -1.04 -5.77 9.97
N ALA A 56 -1.62 -5.24 11.04
CA ALA A 56 -2.92 -5.69 11.55
C ALA A 56 -4.04 -5.43 10.53
N TRP A 57 -4.02 -4.26 9.88
CA TRP A 57 -4.97 -3.90 8.83
C TRP A 57 -4.88 -4.84 7.62
N VAL A 58 -3.69 -5.07 7.06
CA VAL A 58 -3.49 -6.02 5.95
C VAL A 58 -3.97 -7.42 6.35
N LYS A 59 -3.65 -7.90 7.56
CA LYS A 59 -4.14 -9.19 8.05
C LYS A 59 -5.66 -9.28 8.05
N SER A 60 -6.35 -8.20 8.42
CA SER A 60 -7.81 -8.17 8.47
C SER A 60 -8.45 -8.21 7.07
N LEU A 61 -7.72 -7.81 6.01
CA LEU A 61 -8.20 -7.85 4.63
C LEU A 61 -8.02 -9.21 3.95
N MET A 62 -6.99 -9.98 4.31
CA MET A 62 -6.66 -11.26 3.66
C MET A 62 -7.82 -12.27 3.55
N PRO A 63 -8.75 -12.39 4.52
CA PRO A 63 -9.89 -13.31 4.39
C PRO A 63 -10.88 -12.94 3.28
N VAL A 64 -10.97 -11.65 2.93
CA VAL A 64 -11.96 -11.10 1.99
C VAL A 64 -11.35 -10.62 0.68
N MET A 65 -10.04 -10.36 0.65
CA MET A 65 -9.25 -9.97 -0.51
C MET A 65 -8.16 -11.00 -0.78
N ARG A 66 -8.43 -11.92 -1.71
CA ARG A 66 -7.50 -12.99 -2.09
C ARG A 66 -6.71 -12.61 -3.33
N ASN A 67 -5.55 -13.25 -3.53
CA ASN A 67 -4.71 -13.03 -4.71
C ASN A 67 -4.39 -11.55 -4.98
N PHE A 68 -4.25 -10.75 -3.92
CA PHE A 68 -3.98 -9.32 -4.05
C PHE A 68 -2.71 -9.08 -4.88
N GLN A 69 -2.81 -8.22 -5.90
CA GLN A 69 -1.71 -7.78 -6.73
C GLN A 69 -1.54 -6.27 -6.61
N LEU A 70 -0.29 -5.83 -6.62
CA LEU A 70 0.09 -4.42 -6.74
C LEU A 70 1.20 -4.32 -7.76
N HIS A 71 1.00 -3.47 -8.77
CA HIS A 71 1.96 -3.28 -9.85
C HIS A 71 1.93 -1.83 -10.34
N LEU A 72 2.97 -1.42 -11.04
CA LEU A 72 2.97 -0.16 -11.79
C LEU A 72 1.85 -0.18 -12.82
N GLN A 73 1.16 0.95 -12.96
CA GLN A 73 0.23 1.14 -14.05
C GLN A 73 0.95 0.95 -15.40
N GLU A 74 0.27 0.32 -16.35
CA GLU A 74 0.81 0.08 -17.69
C GLU A 74 1.37 1.36 -18.32
N GLY A 75 2.54 1.26 -18.94
CA GLY A 75 3.23 2.38 -19.58
C GLY A 75 3.90 3.37 -18.62
N HIS A 76 3.80 3.16 -17.30
CA HIS A 76 4.39 4.06 -16.31
C HIS A 76 5.66 3.48 -15.69
N LEU A 77 6.62 4.38 -15.41
CA LEU A 77 7.86 4.09 -14.70
C LEU A 77 7.89 4.86 -13.37
N PRO A 78 8.66 4.42 -12.38
CA PRO A 78 8.89 5.18 -11.16
C PRO A 78 9.50 6.56 -11.46
N ILE A 79 8.98 7.59 -10.81
CA ILE A 79 9.61 8.92 -10.82
C ILE A 79 10.50 9.02 -9.58
N ILE A 80 11.80 9.19 -9.77
CA ILE A 80 12.79 9.14 -8.69
C ILE A 80 13.43 10.52 -8.51
N ASP A 81 13.21 11.13 -7.35
CA ASP A 81 14.00 12.26 -6.85
C ASP A 81 15.06 11.72 -5.89
N ALA A 82 16.25 11.43 -6.41
CA ALA A 82 17.35 10.89 -5.63
C ALA A 82 17.87 11.88 -4.58
N THR A 83 17.80 13.19 -4.86
CA THR A 83 18.27 14.25 -3.95
C THR A 83 17.42 14.28 -2.68
N GLN A 84 16.10 14.13 -2.82
CA GLN A 84 15.17 14.05 -1.70
C GLN A 84 14.88 12.62 -1.23
N ARG A 85 15.43 11.60 -1.90
CA ARG A 85 15.18 10.17 -1.63
C ARG A 85 13.69 9.84 -1.69
N LYS A 86 13.01 10.37 -2.72
CA LYS A 86 11.59 10.12 -2.96
C LYS A 86 11.37 9.34 -4.23
N VAL A 87 10.42 8.41 -4.18
CA VAL A 87 9.97 7.66 -5.35
C VAL A 87 8.46 7.78 -5.44
N THR A 88 7.96 8.28 -6.56
CA THR A 88 6.54 8.34 -6.86
C THR A 88 6.18 7.23 -7.84
N LEU A 89 5.12 6.50 -7.51
CA LEU A 89 4.65 5.33 -8.25
C LEU A 89 3.17 5.53 -8.59
N TYR A 90 2.80 5.39 -9.86
CA TYR A 90 1.41 5.20 -10.25
C TYR A 90 1.12 3.70 -10.29
N LEU A 91 0.20 3.26 -9.46
CA LEU A 91 -0.02 1.86 -9.12
C LEU A 91 -1.45 1.44 -9.42
N ARG A 92 -1.56 0.16 -9.77
CA ARG A 92 -2.81 -0.56 -9.98
C ARG A 92 -2.88 -1.69 -8.97
N SER A 93 -3.98 -1.78 -8.24
CA SER A 93 -4.24 -2.85 -7.29
C SER A 93 -5.42 -3.72 -7.74
N THR A 94 -5.29 -5.03 -7.62
CA THR A 94 -6.36 -5.99 -7.96
C THR A 94 -6.45 -7.09 -6.92
N SER A 95 -7.63 -7.69 -6.75
CA SER A 95 -7.83 -8.82 -5.85
C SER A 95 -9.13 -9.54 -6.15
N ASP A 96 -9.16 -10.84 -5.89
CA ASP A 96 -10.38 -11.64 -5.93
C ASP A 96 -11.16 -11.45 -4.63
N THR A 97 -12.44 -11.10 -4.74
CA THR A 97 -13.36 -11.02 -3.58
C THR A 97 -14.60 -11.86 -3.85
N ASP A 98 -15.40 -12.13 -2.81
CA ASP A 98 -16.62 -12.94 -2.96
C ASP A 98 -17.76 -12.22 -3.69
N PHE A 99 -17.62 -10.91 -3.90
CA PHE A 99 -18.63 -10.04 -4.52
C PHE A 99 -18.12 -9.33 -5.78
N GLY A 100 -17.07 -9.89 -6.40
CA GLY A 100 -16.49 -9.43 -7.66
C GLY A 100 -15.00 -9.12 -7.57
N ASN A 101 -14.38 -8.83 -8.69
CA ASN A 101 -12.96 -8.47 -8.72
C ASN A 101 -12.81 -7.04 -8.17
N TYR A 102 -11.98 -6.90 -7.13
CA TYR A 102 -11.51 -5.59 -6.71
C TYR A 102 -10.52 -5.07 -7.73
N SER A 103 -10.70 -3.83 -8.15
CA SER A 103 -9.66 -3.11 -8.85
C SER A 103 -9.65 -1.62 -8.56
N ASN A 104 -8.52 -1.13 -8.06
CA ASN A 104 -8.34 0.28 -7.76
C ASN A 104 -7.05 0.84 -8.37
N GLU A 105 -6.93 2.16 -8.35
CA GLU A 105 -5.75 2.89 -8.76
C GLU A 105 -5.28 3.84 -7.65
N SER A 106 -3.95 4.03 -7.58
CA SER A 106 -3.35 4.89 -6.56
C SER A 106 -2.01 5.48 -6.99
N ILE A 107 -1.67 6.64 -6.44
CA ILE A 107 -0.33 7.21 -6.49
C ILE A 107 0.29 7.05 -5.10
N TRP A 108 1.46 6.43 -5.05
CA TRP A 108 2.24 6.29 -3.82
C TRP A 108 3.49 7.14 -3.89
N ILE A 109 3.73 7.94 -2.87
CA ILE A 109 4.97 8.69 -2.68
C ILE A 109 5.72 8.04 -1.52
N LEU A 110 6.84 7.40 -1.83
CA LEU A 110 7.72 6.75 -0.87
C LEU A 110 8.86 7.69 -0.53
N SER A 111 9.08 7.96 0.75
CA SER A 111 10.32 8.60 1.23
C SER A 111 11.23 7.53 1.80
N LEU A 112 12.46 7.44 1.31
CA LEU A 112 13.45 6.46 1.74
C LEU A 112 14.44 7.03 2.76
N ASP A 113 15.12 6.13 3.47
CA ASP A 113 16.25 6.49 4.34
C ASP A 113 17.48 6.98 3.56
N ASP A 114 18.47 7.51 4.27
CA ASP A 114 19.69 8.07 3.67
C ASP A 114 20.48 7.08 2.84
N THR A 115 20.28 5.77 3.08
CA THR A 115 20.91 4.71 2.30
C THR A 115 20.14 4.37 1.03
N GLY A 116 18.86 4.75 0.95
CA GLY A 116 17.93 4.36 -0.11
C GLY A 116 17.51 2.90 -0.03
N ARG A 117 17.57 2.26 1.16
CA ARG A 117 17.30 0.80 1.33
C ARG A 117 16.08 0.49 2.18
N LYS A 118 15.53 1.47 2.89
CA LYS A 118 14.28 1.33 3.66
C LYS A 118 13.34 2.48 3.35
N VAL A 119 12.04 2.18 3.38
CA VAL A 119 10.97 3.17 3.25
C VAL A 119 10.68 3.76 4.63
N ASN A 120 10.88 5.06 4.80
CA ASN A 120 10.60 5.82 6.02
C ASN A 120 9.16 6.34 6.06
N ASP A 121 8.57 6.68 4.93
CA ASP A 121 7.23 7.23 4.88
C ASP A 121 6.52 6.83 3.59
N ILE A 122 5.21 6.62 3.70
CA ILE A 122 4.33 6.29 2.58
C ILE A 122 3.16 7.25 2.62
N VAL A 123 3.00 8.03 1.56
CA VAL A 123 1.78 8.78 1.28
C VAL A 123 1.09 8.10 0.11
N GLU A 124 -0.14 7.67 0.35
CA GLU A 124 -1.00 7.03 -0.64
C GLU A 124 -2.15 7.97 -1.01
N PHE A 125 -2.31 8.20 -2.30
CA PHE A 125 -3.48 8.85 -2.88
C PHE A 125 -4.22 7.82 -3.73
N THR A 126 -5.35 7.31 -3.24
CA THR A 126 -6.15 6.29 -3.95
C THR A 126 -7.38 6.95 -4.57
N ASP A 127 -7.97 6.32 -5.61
CA ASP A 127 -9.32 6.69 -6.05
C ASP A 127 -10.29 6.54 -4.87
N SER A 128 -10.74 7.69 -4.40
CA SER A 128 -11.55 7.78 -3.19
C SER A 128 -12.98 7.36 -3.41
N GLU A 129 -13.55 7.61 -4.59
CA GLU A 129 -14.92 7.21 -4.87
C GLU A 129 -15.01 5.68 -4.92
N TYR A 130 -14.07 5.05 -5.63
CA TYR A 130 -13.99 3.60 -5.67
C TYR A 130 -13.81 3.01 -4.27
N THR A 131 -12.87 3.55 -3.49
CA THR A 131 -12.56 3.05 -2.14
C THR A 131 -13.74 3.21 -1.19
N SER A 132 -14.42 4.36 -1.17
CA SER A 132 -15.63 4.60 -0.35
C SER A 132 -16.76 3.62 -0.68
N ASN A 133 -16.94 3.29 -1.96
CA ASN A 133 -17.96 2.36 -2.40
C ASN A 133 -17.61 0.89 -2.11
N TRP A 134 -16.32 0.59 -1.91
CA TRP A 134 -15.83 -0.78 -1.73
C TRP A 134 -15.69 -1.20 -0.27
N ILE A 135 -15.29 -0.28 0.62
CA ILE A 135 -15.09 -0.55 2.05
C ILE A 135 -16.32 -1.20 2.71
N PRO A 136 -17.55 -0.68 2.55
CA PRO A 136 -18.73 -1.28 3.18
C PRO A 136 -18.93 -2.75 2.78
N LYS A 137 -18.67 -3.08 1.50
CA LYS A 137 -18.79 -4.46 0.99
C LYS A 137 -17.74 -5.38 1.61
N LEU A 138 -16.51 -4.89 1.77
CA LEU A 138 -15.46 -5.63 2.47
C LEU A 138 -15.79 -5.85 3.94
N MET A 139 -16.39 -4.85 4.60
CA MET A 139 -16.79 -4.96 6.02
C MET A 139 -17.89 -6.02 6.19
N GLU A 140 -18.91 -5.98 5.33
CA GLU A 140 -19.99 -6.96 5.32
C GLU A 140 -19.45 -8.38 5.08
N ALA A 141 -18.59 -8.56 4.08
CA ALA A 141 -17.97 -9.86 3.80
C ALA A 141 -17.10 -10.36 4.97
N ALA A 142 -16.40 -9.47 5.67
CA ALA A 142 -15.59 -9.84 6.82
C ALA A 142 -16.46 -10.37 7.96
N VAL A 143 -17.57 -9.69 8.25
CA VAL A 143 -18.56 -10.10 9.26
C VAL A 143 -19.16 -11.46 8.93
N LEU A 144 -19.55 -11.69 7.66
CA LEU A 144 -20.09 -12.98 7.22
C LEU A 144 -19.09 -14.13 7.38
N LYS A 145 -17.79 -13.84 7.37
CA LYS A 145 -16.72 -14.82 7.62
C LYS A 145 -16.33 -14.97 9.10
N GLY A 146 -17.03 -14.30 10.01
CA GLY A 146 -16.71 -14.31 11.44
C GLY A 146 -15.40 -13.56 11.77
N THR A 147 -15.02 -12.59 10.92
CA THR A 147 -13.84 -11.75 11.10
C THR A 147 -14.25 -10.28 11.24
N ASN A 148 -13.38 -9.45 11.82
CA ASN A 148 -13.60 -8.01 11.90
C ASN A 148 -12.50 -7.28 11.13
N MET A 149 -12.88 -6.38 10.22
CA MET A 149 -11.92 -5.48 9.61
C MET A 149 -11.43 -4.44 10.63
N VAL A 150 -10.13 -4.18 10.63
CA VAL A 150 -9.58 -3.04 11.37
C VAL A 150 -9.95 -1.78 10.58
N SER A 151 -10.67 -0.84 11.21
CA SER A 151 -10.95 0.46 10.60
C SER A 151 -9.65 1.24 10.41
N GLN A 152 -9.45 1.89 9.25
CA GLN A 152 -8.33 2.82 9.05
C GLN A 152 -8.58 4.22 9.62
N GLY A 153 -9.68 4.40 10.36
CA GLY A 153 -10.17 5.71 10.81
C GLY A 153 -11.55 6.00 10.24
N ASN A 154 -12.13 7.14 10.66
CA ASN A 154 -13.46 7.55 10.24
C ASN A 154 -13.47 7.81 8.73
N TYR A 155 -14.26 7.02 8.00
CA TYR A 155 -14.64 7.30 6.61
C TYR A 155 -15.90 8.16 6.59
#